data_AF-A0A520PN88-F1
#
_entry.id   AF-A0A520PN88-F1
#
_cell.length_a   1.000
_cell.length_b   1.000
_cell.length_c   1.000
_cell.angle_alpha   90.00
_cell.angle_beta   90.00
_cell.angle_gamma   90.00
#
_symmetry.space_group_name_H-M   'P 1'
#
loop_
_entity.id
_entity.type
_entity.pdbx_description
1 polymer ?
#
loop_
_entity_poly.entity_id
_entity_poly.type
_entity_poly.pdbx_seq_one_letter_code
_entity_poly.pdbx_strand_id
1 'polypeptide(L)' 'MFLPFNRFQTTYRGRLLLDHPKLNRKEISQIGLMISDKQKGEFSLEVKRIAFLDKQEAI' A
#
# COMPACT_ATOMS: atom_id res chain seq x y z
N MET A 1 -3.83 10.54 4.34
CA MET A 1 -2.95 9.43 4.76
C MET A 1 -1.78 9.34 3.79
N PHE A 2 -0.55 9.18 4.28
CA PHE A 2 0.65 9.00 3.45
C PHE A 2 1.21 7.60 3.66
N LEU A 3 1.42 6.88 2.57
CA LEU A 3 1.95 5.52 2.56
C LEU A 3 3.32 5.52 1.86
N PRO A 4 4.43 5.59 2.60
CA PRO A 4 5.76 5.59 1.99
C PRO A 4 6.09 4.21 1.42
N PHE A 5 6.49 4.16 0.14
CA PHE A 5 6.81 2.92 -0.56
C PHE A 5 7.88 2.07 0.12
N ASN A 6 8.83 2.69 0.82
CA ASN A 6 9.91 2.00 1.54
C ASN A 6 9.46 1.25 2.80
N ARG A 7 8.19 1.40 3.23
CA ARG A 7 7.61 0.67 4.37
C ARG A 7 6.82 -0.56 3.94
N PHE A 8 6.58 -0.77 2.64
CA PHE A 8 5.89 -1.96 2.16
C PHE A 8 6.81 -3.18 2.28
N GLN A 9 6.23 -4.28 2.74
CA GLN A 9 6.90 -5.57 2.89
C GLN A 9 6.26 -6.58 1.94
N THR A 10 7.08 -7.43 1.33
CA THR A 10 6.57 -8.49 0.46
C THR A 10 5.94 -9.58 1.30
N THR A 11 4.67 -9.87 1.05
CA THR A 11 3.96 -10.97 1.71
C THR A 11 3.33 -11.92 0.71
N TYR A 12 3.31 -13.21 1.03
CA TYR A 12 2.57 -14.22 0.27
C TYR A 12 1.75 -15.09 1.23
N ARG A 13 0.43 -15.13 1.04
CA ARG A 13 -0.51 -15.89 1.88
C ARG A 13 -0.31 -15.63 3.40
N GLY A 14 -0.18 -14.35 3.76
CA GLY A 14 0.01 -13.92 5.15
C GLY A 14 1.41 -14.15 5.74
N ARG A 15 2.39 -14.59 4.93
CA ARG A 15 3.77 -14.79 5.36
C ARG A 15 4.67 -13.72 4.78
N LEU A 16 5.59 -13.19 5.59
CA LEU A 16 6.66 -12.32 5.13
C LEU A 16 7.65 -13.12 4.27
N LEU A 17 8.01 -12.59 3.11
CA LEU A 17 9.10 -13.12 2.29
C LEU A 17 10.39 -12.35 2.59
N LEU A 18 11.40 -13.06 3.12
CA LEU A 18 12.74 -12.52 3.33
C LEU A 18 13.48 -12.42 1.99
N ASP A 19 14.45 -11.51 1.91
CA ASP A 19 15.35 -11.34 0.77
C ASP A 19 14.67 -11.06 -0.59
N HIS A 20 13.47 -10.49 -0.56
CA HIS A 20 12.76 -10.05 -1.76
C HIS A 20 13.11 -8.60 -2.12
N PRO A 21 13.18 -8.22 -3.41
CA PRO A 21 13.37 -6.83 -3.80
C PRO A 21 12.30 -5.90 -3.22
N LYS A 22 12.73 -4.68 -2.93
CA LYS A 22 11.84 -3.58 -2.55
C LYS A 22 10.84 -3.28 -3.67
N LEU A 23 9.66 -2.80 -3.30
CA LEU A 23 8.59 -2.43 -4.23
C LEU A 23 9.09 -1.39 -5.26
N ASN A 24 9.08 -1.77 -6.54
CA ASN A 24 9.34 -0.85 -7.65
C ASN A 24 8.06 -0.08 -8.01
N ARG A 25 8.08 1.24 -7.76
CA ARG A 25 6.93 2.13 -8.01
C ARG A 25 6.51 2.17 -9.48
N LYS A 26 7.43 1.94 -10.41
CA LYS A 26 7.18 1.96 -11.86
C LYS A 26 6.44 0.72 -12.36
N GLU A 27 6.39 -0.34 -11.54
CA GLU A 27 5.81 -1.64 -11.90
C GLU A 27 4.51 -1.94 -11.13
N ILE A 28 3.93 -0.94 -10.45
CA ILE A 28 2.66 -1.09 -9.76
C ILE A 28 1.53 -1.14 -10.80
N SER A 29 0.92 -2.31 -10.97
CA SER A 29 -0.21 -2.51 -11.88
C SER A 29 -1.57 -2.33 -11.20
N GLN A 30 -1.66 -2.57 -9.89
CA GLN A 30 -2.92 -2.55 -9.13
C GLN A 30 -2.69 -2.17 -7.66
N ILE A 31 -3.70 -1.55 -7.06
CA ILE A 31 -3.79 -1.29 -5.62
C ILE A 31 -5.09 -1.91 -5.10
N GLY A 32 -5.03 -2.60 -3.97
CA GLY A 32 -6.19 -3.15 -3.26
C GLY A 32 -6.27 -2.61 -1.84
N LEU A 33 -7.49 -2.36 -1.37
CA LEU A 33 -7.78 -2.04 0.03
C LEU A 33 -8.37 -3.30 0.68
N MET A 34 -7.75 -3.77 1.76
CA MET A 34 -8.13 -5.00 2.44
C MET A 34 -8.45 -4.69 3.89
N ILE A 35 -9.54 -5.26 4.39
CA ILE A 35 -9.85 -5.29 5.82
C ILE A 35 -9.07 -6.47 6.40
N SER A 36 -8.02 -6.17 7.18
CA SER A 36 -7.08 -7.20 7.64
C SER A 36 -7.62 -8.06 8.78
N ASP A 37 -8.56 -7.54 9.58
CA ASP A 37 -9.14 -8.23 10.72
C ASP A 37 -10.61 -8.56 10.47
N LYS A 38 -11.16 -9.48 11.26
CA LYS A 38 -12.60 -9.83 11.27
C LYS A 38 -13.39 -8.74 11.97
N GLN A 39 -13.38 -7.54 11.39
CA GLN A 39 -14.13 -6.42 11.93
C GLN A 39 -15.63 -6.77 11.88
N LYS A 40 -16.27 -6.79 13.06
CA LYS A 40 -17.71 -7.03 13.21
C LYS A 40 -18.44 -5.70 13.20
N GLY A 41 -19.64 -5.70 12.62
CA GLY A 41 -20.51 -4.51 12.55
C GLY A 41 -20.52 -3.87 11.17
N GLU A 42 -21.32 -2.83 11.03
CA GLU A 42 -21.44 -2.06 9.80
C GLU A 42 -20.17 -1.24 9.56
N PHE A 43 -19.68 -1.23 8.33
CA PHE A 43 -18.58 -0.37 7.90
C PHE A 43 -18.90 0.23 6.53
N SER A 44 -18.42 1.46 6.30
CA SER A 44 -18.40 2.11 4.98
C SER A 44 -17.01 2.68 4.74
N LEU A 45 -16.51 2.54 3.51
CA LEU A 45 -15.24 3.08 3.06
C LEU A 45 -15.47 3.92 1.81
N GLU A 46 -15.26 5.22 1.94
CA GLU A 46 -15.33 6.17 0.84
C GLU A 46 -13.94 6.68 0.49
N VAL A 47 -13.53 6.47 -0.76
CA VAL A 47 -12.21 6.88 -1.26
C VAL A 47 -12.38 8.08 -2.17
N LYS A 48 -12.00 9.26 -1.66
CA LYS A 48 -12.06 10.51 -2.45
C LYS A 48 -10.97 10.56 -3.53
N ARG A 49 -9.74 10.16 -3.20
CA ARG A 49 -8.60 10.20 -4.13
C ARG A 49 -7.47 9.28 -3.65
N ILE A 50 -6.82 8.62 -4.61
CA ILE A 50 -5.51 8.00 -4.46
C ILE A 50 -4.59 8.67 -5.47
N ALA A 51 -3.39 9.07 -5.04
CA ALA A 51 -2.42 9.72 -5.88
C ALA A 51 -1.00 9.43 -5.41
N PHE A 52 -0.06 9.41 -6.35
CA PHE A 52 1.35 9.50 -6.02
C PHE A 52 1.64 10.91 -5.47
N LEU A 53 2.40 10.94 -4.38
CA LEU A 53 2.94 12.17 -3.81
C LEU A 53 4.41 12.19 -4.16
N ASP A 54 4.74 12.87 -5.25
CA ASP A 54 6.13 13.18 -5.55
C ASP A 54 6.55 14.34 -4.66
N LYS A 55 7.71 14.20 -4.01
CA LYS A 55 8.38 15.38 -3.49
C LYS A 55 8.73 16.22 -4.72
N GLN A 56 8.17 17.42 -4.81
CA GLN A 56 8.81 18.45 -5.63
C GLN A 56 10.23 18.60 -5.07
N GLU A 57 11.24 18.18 -5.84
CA GLU A 57 12.61 18.59 -5.56
C GLU A 57 12.61 20.11 -5.73
N ALA A 58 12.79 20.83 -4.62
CA ALA A 58 13.04 22.25 -4.67
C ALA A 58 14.32 22.45 -5.47
N ILE A 59 14.19 23.12 -6.62
CA ILE A 59 15.30 23.68 -7.41
C ILE A 59 15.84 24.87 -6.65
#